data_AF-A0A7S2HAF5-F1
#
_entry.id   AF-A0A7S2HAF5-F1
#
_cell.length_a   1.000
_cell.length_b   1.000
_cell.length_c   1.000
_cell.angle_alpha   90.00
_cell.angle_beta   90.00
_cell.angle_gamma   90.00
#
_symmetry.space_group_name_H-M   'P 1'
#
loop_
_entity.id
_entity.type
_entity.pdbx_description
1 polymer ?
#
loop_
_entity_poly.entity_id
_entity_poly.type
_entity_poly.pdbx_seq_one_letter_code
_entity_poly.pdbx_strand_id
1 'polypeptide(L)'
;CGQVGGGDRVCVVRPLAPTAITVSSYTPDSLHVSWNRADFKDPTYFPCTFHSWQVEVSHRIYAHWSSPWTPQQECAIADRNAPTACTITGLLHNASYYVRIRERCTD
;
A
#
# COMPACT_ATOMS: atom_id res chain seq x y z
N CYS A 1 -18.60 13.68 6.08
CA CYS A 1 -18.41 15.08 5.68
C CYS A 1 -19.78 15.65 5.40
N GLY A 2 -20.23 16.59 6.21
CA GLY A 2 -21.56 17.17 6.14
C GLY A 2 -21.59 18.26 7.18
N GLN A 3 -21.77 19.50 6.74
CA GLN A 3 -21.97 20.61 7.66
C GLN A 3 -23.25 20.36 8.45
N VAL A 4 -23.12 20.19 9.77
CA VAL A 4 -23.84 21.06 10.72
C VAL A 4 -22.95 21.22 11.96
N GLY A 5 -22.40 22.41 12.17
CA GLY A 5 -21.87 22.85 13.47
C GLY A 5 -20.35 22.68 13.71
N GLY A 6 -19.61 23.77 13.50
CA GLY A 6 -18.54 24.24 14.37
C GLY A 6 -17.36 23.30 14.68
N GLY A 7 -16.42 23.20 13.76
CA GLY A 7 -15.05 22.71 14.01
C GLY A 7 -14.40 22.20 12.72
N ASP A 8 -13.14 22.56 12.48
CA ASP A 8 -12.31 22.07 11.37
C ASP A 8 -12.09 20.56 11.51
N ARG A 9 -13.10 19.78 11.13
CA ARG A 9 -12.97 18.34 10.94
C ARG A 9 -12.33 18.19 9.57
N VAL A 10 -11.00 18.17 9.52
CA VAL A 10 -10.28 17.71 8.34
C VAL A 10 -10.85 16.34 8.01
N CYS A 11 -11.61 16.26 6.91
CA CYS A 11 -12.12 15.01 6.40
C CYS A 11 -10.92 14.22 5.90
N VAL A 12 -10.32 13.42 6.78
CA VAL A 12 -9.28 12.48 6.38
C VAL A 12 -10.00 11.39 5.60
N VAL A 13 -10.04 11.56 4.28
CA VAL A 13 -10.44 10.53 3.34
C VAL A 13 -9.49 9.36 3.54
N ARG A 14 -10.02 8.22 3.97
CA ARG A 14 -9.25 6.99 4.16
C ARG A 14 -9.61 6.02 3.05
N PRO A 15 -8.72 5.81 2.07
CA PRO A 15 -8.90 4.72 1.14
C PRO A 15 -8.85 3.39 1.88
N LEU A 16 -9.50 2.36 1.32
CA LEU A 16 -9.59 1.07 1.97
C LEU A 16 -8.22 0.38 1.97
N ALA A 17 -7.90 -0.30 3.07
CA ALA A 17 -6.68 -1.08 3.15
C ALA A 17 -6.80 -2.32 2.25
N PRO A 18 -5.79 -2.63 1.43
CA PRO A 18 -5.78 -3.86 0.65
C PRO A 18 -5.78 -5.07 1.59
N THR A 19 -6.40 -6.17 1.15
CA THR A 19 -6.57 -7.40 1.94
C THR A 19 -5.73 -8.53 1.35
N ALA A 20 -5.58 -9.62 2.11
CA ALA A 20 -4.90 -10.85 1.66
C ALA A 20 -3.52 -10.58 1.01
N ILE A 21 -2.68 -9.79 1.68
CA ILE A 21 -1.33 -9.49 1.20
C ILE A 21 -0.47 -10.76 1.30
N THR A 22 0.04 -11.22 0.17
CA THR A 22 0.95 -12.37 0.06
C THR A 22 2.29 -11.93 -0.48
N VAL A 23 3.37 -12.43 0.12
CA VAL A 23 4.75 -12.09 -0.24
C VAL A 23 5.52 -13.38 -0.50
N SER A 24 6.20 -13.46 -1.63
CA SER A 24 7.03 -14.59 -2.07
C SER A 24 8.40 -14.10 -2.52
N SER A 25 9.48 -14.80 -2.17
CA SER A 25 10.84 -14.48 -2.61
C SER A 25 11.28 -15.45 -3.71
N TYR A 26 11.18 -15.05 -4.98
CA TYR A 26 11.57 -15.92 -6.10
C TYR A 26 13.08 -15.91 -6.35
N THR A 27 13.75 -14.79 -6.09
CA THR A 27 15.22 -14.66 -6.18
C THR A 27 15.78 -14.08 -4.88
N PRO A 28 17.08 -14.22 -4.61
CA PRO A 28 17.71 -13.69 -3.40
C PRO A 28 17.64 -12.16 -3.26
N ASP A 29 17.35 -11.43 -4.33
CA ASP A 29 17.27 -9.97 -4.41
C ASP A 29 15.88 -9.45 -4.80
N SER A 30 14.86 -10.33 -4.87
CA SER A 30 13.51 -9.93 -5.24
C SER A 30 12.43 -10.43 -4.30
N LEU A 31 11.39 -9.60 -4.17
CA LEU A 31 10.15 -9.93 -3.48
C LEU A 31 8.98 -9.71 -4.42
N HIS A 32 8.23 -10.78 -4.67
CA HIS A 32 6.95 -10.72 -5.35
C HIS A 32 5.84 -10.53 -4.31
N VAL A 33 5.13 -9.42 -4.43
CA VAL A 33 4.05 -9.02 -3.52
C VAL A 33 2.77 -8.98 -4.30
N SER A 34 1.74 -9.69 -3.82
CA SER A 34 0.40 -9.63 -4.36
C SER A 34 -0.60 -9.33 -3.25
N TRP A 35 -1.69 -8.67 -3.60
CA TRP A 35 -2.74 -8.27 -2.66
C TRP A 35 -4.10 -8.34 -3.34
N ASN A 36 -5.16 -8.35 -2.55
CA ASN A 36 -6.51 -8.17 -3.05
C ASN A 36 -6.94 -6.72 -2.88
N ARG A 37 -7.64 -6.21 -3.89
CA ARG A 37 -8.38 -4.96 -3.78
C ARG A 37 -9.41 -5.07 -2.66
N ALA A 38 -9.61 -3.99 -1.91
CA ALA A 38 -10.70 -3.95 -0.95
C ALA A 38 -12.04 -3.81 -1.68
N ASP A 39 -13.04 -4.56 -1.23
CA ASP A 39 -14.39 -4.47 -1.77
C ASP A 39 -15.14 -3.28 -1.16
N PHE A 40 -15.78 -2.49 -2.02
CA PHE A 40 -16.56 -1.28 -1.69
C PHE A 40 -17.79 -1.51 -0.80
N LYS A 41 -18.00 -2.72 -0.26
CA LYS A 41 -19.12 -3.03 0.62
C LYS A 41 -18.91 -2.53 2.04
N ASP A 42 -17.77 -1.92 2.34
CA ASP A 42 -17.53 -1.31 3.65
C ASP A 42 -18.36 -0.01 3.79
N PRO A 43 -19.30 0.07 4.75
CA PRO A 43 -20.13 1.25 4.97
C PRO A 43 -19.35 2.48 5.49
N THR A 44 -18.05 2.34 5.78
CA THR A 44 -17.14 3.46 6.08
C THR A 44 -16.49 4.06 4.83
N TYR A 45 -16.75 3.49 3.65
CA TYR A 45 -16.22 3.96 2.37
C TYR A 45 -16.75 5.37 2.03
N PHE A 46 -15.83 6.32 1.93
CA PHE A 46 -16.07 7.62 1.33
C PHE A 46 -15.63 7.55 -0.13
N PRO A 47 -16.40 8.06 -1.10
CA PRO A 47 -16.08 7.94 -2.53
C PRO A 47 -14.88 8.82 -2.87
N CYS A 48 -13.68 8.27 -2.75
CA CYS A 48 -12.47 8.85 -3.30
C CYS A 48 -12.13 8.16 -4.62
N THR A 49 -11.78 8.95 -5.63
CA THR A 49 -11.45 8.42 -6.95
C THR A 49 -10.07 7.77 -6.87
N PHE A 50 -10.02 6.47 -7.15
CA PHE A 50 -8.77 5.71 -7.17
C PHE A 50 -7.77 6.39 -8.12
N HIS A 51 -6.56 6.65 -7.61
CA HIS A 51 -5.47 7.21 -8.39
C HIS A 51 -4.41 6.15 -8.69
N SER A 52 -3.85 5.53 -7.66
CA SER A 52 -2.83 4.50 -7.82
C SER A 52 -2.60 3.68 -6.56
N TRP A 53 -2.12 2.46 -6.72
CA TRP A 53 -1.50 1.71 -5.63
C TRP A 53 -0.09 2.24 -5.38
N GLN A 54 0.32 2.25 -4.12
CA GLN A 54 1.68 2.55 -3.72
C GLN A 54 2.20 1.47 -2.78
N VAL A 55 3.26 0.81 -3.23
CA VAL A 55 4.00 -0.18 -2.44
C VAL A 55 5.22 0.50 -1.84
N GLU A 56 5.42 0.30 -0.54
CA GLU A 56 6.59 0.79 0.18
C GLU A 56 7.24 -0.38 0.92
N VAL A 57 8.57 -0.38 0.92
CA VAL A 57 9.36 -1.38 1.63
C VAL A 57 10.24 -0.73 2.68
N SER A 58 10.51 -1.47 3.74
CA SER A 58 11.40 -1.05 4.81
C SER A 58 12.29 -2.22 5.21
N HIS A 59 13.60 -2.03 5.14
CA HIS A 59 14.56 -3.04 5.55
C HIS A 59 14.50 -3.22 7.08
N ARG A 60 14.27 -4.44 7.54
CA ARG A 60 14.26 -4.78 8.97
C ARG A 60 15.69 -5.02 9.43
N ILE A 61 16.20 -4.08 10.23
CA ILE A 61 17.57 -4.14 10.76
C ILE A 61 17.59 -4.97 12.05
N TYR A 62 16.67 -4.68 12.98
CA TYR A 62 16.48 -5.42 14.24
C TYR A 62 14.99 -5.62 14.54
N ALA A 63 14.66 -6.34 15.61
CA ALA A 63 13.27 -6.68 15.97
C ALA A 63 12.31 -5.46 15.99
N HIS A 64 12.80 -4.30 16.44
CA HIS A 64 12.01 -3.07 16.55
C HIS A 64 12.55 -1.90 15.70
N TRP A 65 13.58 -2.16 14.88
CA TRP A 65 14.27 -1.12 14.12
C TRP A 65 14.23 -1.46 12.64
N SER A 66 13.69 -0.53 11.86
CA SER A 66 13.62 -0.66 10.42
C SER A 66 14.12 0.63 9.76
N SER A 67 14.65 0.51 8.55
CA SER A 67 14.99 1.66 7.73
C SER A 67 13.74 2.49 7.41
N PRO A 68 13.89 3.73 6.95
CA PRO A 68 12.77 4.51 6.41
C PRO A 68 12.00 3.72 5.35
N TRP A 69 10.69 3.95 5.27
CA TRP A 69 9.86 3.36 4.22
C TRP A 69 10.21 4.00 2.87
N THR A 70 10.64 3.18 1.93
CA THR A 70 11.02 3.63 0.59
C THR A 70 9.95 3.23 -0.42
N PRO A 71 9.36 4.18 -1.16
CA PRO A 71 8.38 3.87 -2.19
C PRO A 71 9.03 3.15 -3.38
N GLN A 72 8.39 2.08 -3.83
CA GLN A 72 8.78 1.31 -5.01
C GLN A 72 7.99 1.86 -6.20
N GLN A 73 8.64 2.69 -7.02
CA GLN A 73 7.99 3.39 -8.13
C GLN A 73 7.57 2.44 -9.25
N GLU A 74 8.33 1.37 -9.46
CA GLU A 74 8.02 0.28 -10.37
C GLU A 74 6.73 -0.47 -9.99
N CYS A 75 6.32 -0.37 -8.73
CA CYS A 75 5.09 -0.94 -8.21
C CYS A 75 3.94 0.07 -8.11
N ALA A 76 4.09 1.26 -8.68
CA ALA A 76 3.03 2.26 -8.71
C ALA A 76 2.00 1.92 -9.80
N ILE A 77 0.99 1.11 -9.45
CA ILE A 77 -0.04 0.66 -10.39
C ILE A 77 -1.18 1.68 -10.42
N ALA A 78 -1.32 2.41 -11.54
CA ALA A 78 -2.37 3.42 -11.75
C ALA A 78 -3.69 2.84 -12.30
N ASP A 79 -3.68 1.59 -12.76
CA ASP A 79 -4.90 0.90 -13.17
C ASP A 79 -5.47 0.08 -12.01
N ARG A 80 -6.69 0.40 -11.61
CA ARG A 80 -7.39 -0.32 -10.55
C ARG A 80 -7.69 -1.79 -10.92
N ASN A 81 -7.87 -2.06 -12.21
CA ASN A 81 -8.24 -3.37 -12.73
C ASN A 81 -7.04 -4.22 -13.14
N ALA A 82 -5.83 -3.64 -13.13
CA ALA A 82 -4.60 -4.38 -13.37
C ALA A 82 -4.37 -5.43 -12.27
N PRO A 83 -3.53 -6.45 -12.53
CA PRO A 83 -3.13 -7.40 -11.51
C PRO A 83 -2.56 -6.66 -10.30
N THR A 84 -3.14 -6.88 -9.12
CA THR A 84 -2.68 -6.32 -7.84
C THR A 84 -1.46 -7.09 -7.34
N ALA A 85 -0.41 -7.10 -8.16
CA ALA A 85 0.86 -7.77 -7.89
C ALA A 85 2.03 -6.97 -8.45
N CYS A 86 3.17 -7.00 -7.76
CA CYS A 86 4.40 -6.38 -8.19
C CYS A 86 5.62 -7.19 -7.74
N THR A 87 6.70 -7.14 -8.53
CA THR A 87 8.01 -7.68 -8.15
C THR A 87 8.96 -6.53 -7.85
N ILE A 88 9.40 -6.47 -6.59
CA ILE A 88 10.40 -5.52 -6.08
C ILE A 88 11.77 -6.17 -6.28
N THR A 89 12.74 -5.44 -6.83
CA THR A 89 14.08 -5.95 -7.14
C THR A 89 15.18 -5.09 -6.50
N GLY A 90 16.43 -5.56 -6.53
CA GLY A 90 17.56 -4.82 -5.96
C GLY A 90 17.59 -4.82 -4.43
N LEU A 91 16.95 -5.80 -3.80
CA LEU A 91 16.96 -5.98 -2.35
C LEU A 91 18.24 -6.68 -1.91
N LEU A 92 18.65 -6.42 -0.66
CA LEU A 92 19.78 -7.10 -0.05
C LEU A 92 19.47 -8.58 0.13
N HIS A 93 20.45 -9.42 -0.18
CA HIS A 93 20.35 -10.85 0.00
C HIS A 93 20.24 -11.22 1.48
N ASN A 94 19.44 -12.26 1.76
CA ASN A 94 19.26 -12.82 3.10
C ASN A 94 18.85 -11.77 4.15
N ALA A 95 18.10 -10.75 3.73
CA ALA A 95 17.58 -9.68 4.59
C ALA A 95 16.07 -9.80 4.77
N SER A 96 15.58 -9.33 5.91
CA SER A 96 14.15 -9.27 6.19
C SER A 96 13.60 -7.89 5.81
N TYR A 97 12.40 -7.85 5.22
CA TYR A 97 11.74 -6.62 4.83
C TYR A 97 10.32 -6.56 5.37
N TYR A 98 9.89 -5.36 5.73
CA TYR A 98 8.48 -5.03 5.90
C TYR A 98 7.95 -4.47 4.59
N VAL A 99 6.76 -4.89 4.21
CA VAL A 99 6.05 -4.38 3.03
C VAL A 99 4.74 -3.77 3.51
N ARG A 100 4.41 -2.60 2.96
CA ARG A 100 3.09 -2.00 3.13
C ARG A 100 2.58 -1.50 1.80
N ILE A 101 1.28 -1.60 1.63
CA ILE A 101 0.59 -1.23 0.40
C ILE A 101 -0.51 -0.24 0.80
N ARG A 102 -0.60 0.87 0.09
CA ARG A 102 -1.65 1.86 0.27
C ARG A 102 -2.29 2.22 -1.06
N GLU A 103 -3.59 2.38 -1.06
CA GLU A 103 -4.31 3.00 -2.15
C GLU A 103 -4.14 4.53 -2.03
N ARG A 104 -3.78 5.19 -3.14
CA ARG A 104 -3.84 6.64 -3.28
C ARG A 104 -5.14 6.99 -3.98
N CYS A 105 -5.80 8.00 -3.44
CA CYS A 105 -6.96 8.64 -4.05
C CYS A 105 -6.64 10.07 -4.47
N THR A 106 -7.32 10.55 -5.50
CA THR A 106 -7.47 12.00 -5.73
C THR A 106 -8.62 12.52 -4.86
N ASP A 107 -8.42 13.69 -4.26
CA ASP A 107 -9.45 14.46 -3.54
C ASP A 107 -10.59 14.88 -4.48
#